data_AF-A0A351CEG1-F1
#
_entry.id   AF-A0A351CEG1-F1
#
_cell.length_a   1.000
_cell.length_b   1.000
_cell.length_c   1.000
_cell.angle_alpha   90.00
_cell.angle_beta   90.00
_cell.angle_gamma   90.00
#
_symmetry.space_group_name_H-M   'P 1'
#
loop_
_entity.id
_entity.type
_entity.pdbx_description
1 polymer ?
#
loop_
_entity_poly.entity_id
_entity_poly.type
_entity_poly.pdbx_seq_one_letter_code
_entity_poly.pdbx_strand_id
1 'polypeptide(L)'
;MAETLQNLEFTFSFRPLRMVQFWLGLGSSVWQDPKSFGIKAVFNHGNYACIFPPDIVESIQFTIQAYRGDLGYQKRIWQPVKKKLKDWEKAYAKLHQGTKHENILSFRDGRSFLIIRQRRLDGEPLTHRLEGTSRAIYLFCQKHRALKRIIDRFSSVPSDRIEPFLKMMVDKKLMFRENDRYLSLAVPERPNPLEI
;
A
#
# COMPACT_ATOMS: atom_id res chain seq x y z
N MET A 1 1.40 -14.08 -1.63
CA MET A 1 1.38 -13.84 -0.16
C MET A 1 2.69 -13.20 0.32
N ALA A 2 3.85 -13.79 0.02
CA ALA A 2 5.16 -13.23 0.39
C ALA A 2 5.35 -11.79 -0.10
N GLU A 3 5.04 -11.54 -1.38
CA GLU A 3 5.07 -10.21 -1.98
C GLU A 3 4.18 -9.20 -1.22
N THR A 4 2.93 -9.56 -0.90
CA THR A 4 2.03 -8.69 -0.12
C THR A 4 2.62 -8.33 1.24
N LEU A 5 3.20 -9.31 1.95
CA LEU A 5 3.82 -9.09 3.25
C LEU A 5 5.05 -8.19 3.16
N GLN A 6 5.83 -8.32 2.10
CA GLN A 6 7.00 -7.48 1.81
C GLN A 6 6.57 -6.04 1.50
N ASN A 7 5.56 -5.87 0.65
CA ASN A 7 5.07 -4.54 0.26
C ASN A 7 4.43 -3.79 1.43
N LEU A 8 3.74 -4.50 2.35
CA LEU A 8 3.21 -3.91 3.58
C LEU A 8 4.26 -3.24 4.47
N GLU A 9 5.55 -3.59 4.33
CA GLU A 9 6.60 -2.93 5.10
C GLU A 9 6.83 -1.47 4.72
N PHE A 10 6.44 -1.10 3.50
CA PHE A 10 6.57 0.26 3.00
C PHE A 10 5.32 1.10 3.30
N THR A 11 4.23 0.48 3.75
CA THR A 11 2.97 1.18 3.96
C THR A 11 2.79 1.67 5.38
N PHE A 12 3.59 1.21 6.34
CA PHE A 12 3.39 1.45 7.78
C PHE A 12 3.25 2.93 8.18
N SER A 13 3.86 3.84 7.41
CA SER A 13 3.79 5.28 7.66
C SER A 13 2.48 5.94 7.24
N PHE A 14 1.62 5.24 6.51
CA PHE A 14 0.31 5.72 6.07
C PHE A 14 -0.82 5.17 6.94
N ARG A 15 -2.05 5.62 6.66
CA ARG A 15 -3.25 5.11 7.32
C ARG A 15 -3.38 3.59 7.05
N PRO A 16 -3.67 2.77 8.08
CA PRO A 16 -3.84 1.33 7.94
C PRO A 16 -4.86 0.96 6.87
N LEU A 17 -4.51 -0.01 6.03
CA LEU A 17 -5.42 -0.53 5.01
C LEU A 17 -6.55 -1.32 5.66
N ARG A 18 -7.76 -1.15 5.14
CA ARG A 18 -8.90 -1.99 5.50
C ARG A 18 -8.86 -3.27 4.67
N MET A 19 -8.85 -4.42 5.34
CA MET A 19 -9.00 -5.69 4.65
C MET A 19 -10.43 -5.82 4.11
N VAL A 20 -10.55 -6.06 2.82
CA VAL A 20 -11.83 -6.41 2.17
C VAL A 20 -11.81 -7.88 1.77
N GLN A 21 -12.97 -8.52 1.85
CA GLN A 21 -13.15 -9.87 1.33
C GLN A 21 -13.59 -9.79 -0.13
N PHE A 22 -13.17 -10.75 -0.94
CA PHE A 22 -13.64 -10.86 -2.31
C PHE A 22 -15.13 -11.15 -2.33
N TRP A 23 -15.90 -10.29 -3.00
CA TRP A 23 -17.29 -10.53 -3.39
C TRP A 23 -17.33 -11.06 -4.82
N LEU A 24 -18.20 -12.03 -5.12
CA LEU A 24 -18.40 -12.49 -6.48
C LEU A 24 -19.55 -11.69 -7.11
N GLY A 25 -19.21 -10.77 -8.02
CA GLY A 25 -20.22 -9.97 -8.73
C GLY A 25 -20.81 -10.76 -9.91
N LEU A 26 -22.13 -10.73 -10.06
CA LEU A 26 -22.84 -11.24 -11.23
C LEU A 26 -22.25 -10.61 -12.51
N GLY A 27 -21.99 -11.43 -13.53
CA GLY A 27 -21.43 -10.97 -14.81
C GLY A 27 -19.93 -10.66 -14.80
N SER A 28 -19.24 -10.73 -13.65
CA SER A 28 -17.78 -10.61 -13.62
C SER A 28 -17.10 -11.77 -14.36
N SER A 29 -15.86 -11.60 -14.80
CA SER A 29 -15.09 -12.68 -15.46
C SER A 29 -14.98 -13.93 -14.57
N VAL A 30 -14.84 -13.74 -13.26
CA VAL A 30 -14.81 -14.82 -12.26
C VAL A 30 -16.18 -15.51 -12.15
N TRP A 31 -17.28 -14.80 -12.37
CA TRP A 31 -18.62 -15.37 -12.40
C TRP A 31 -18.92 -16.10 -13.72
N GLN A 32 -18.41 -15.60 -14.84
CA GLN A 32 -18.59 -16.21 -16.17
C GLN A 32 -17.82 -17.53 -16.31
N ASP A 33 -16.63 -17.62 -15.73
CA ASP A 33 -15.83 -18.84 -15.74
C ASP A 33 -15.30 -19.19 -14.33
N PRO A 34 -16.16 -19.61 -13.39
CA PRO A 34 -15.77 -19.83 -12.00
C PRO A 34 -14.75 -20.96 -11.85
N LYS A 35 -14.78 -21.95 -12.75
CA LYS A 35 -13.92 -23.14 -12.67
C LYS A 35 -12.46 -22.80 -12.89
N SER A 36 -12.13 -21.90 -13.82
CA SER A 36 -10.74 -21.48 -14.03
C SER A 36 -10.13 -20.74 -12.83
N PHE A 37 -10.98 -20.15 -11.98
CA PHE A 37 -10.57 -19.51 -10.71
C PHE A 37 -10.70 -20.44 -9.49
N GLY A 38 -10.92 -21.75 -9.69
CA GLY A 38 -11.02 -22.72 -8.59
C GLY A 38 -12.32 -22.64 -7.77
N ILE A 39 -13.34 -21.98 -8.30
CA ILE A 39 -14.68 -21.91 -7.70
C ILE A 39 -15.48 -23.13 -8.15
N LYS A 40 -16.01 -23.88 -7.16
CA LYS A 40 -16.76 -25.13 -7.34
C LYS A 40 -18.26 -24.91 -7.46
N ALA A 41 -18.79 -23.85 -6.85
CA ALA A 41 -20.20 -23.50 -6.95
C ALA A 41 -20.41 -22.00 -6.74
N VAL A 42 -21.45 -21.45 -7.37
CA VAL A 42 -21.90 -20.06 -7.27
C VAL A 42 -23.39 -20.08 -6.94
N PHE A 43 -23.81 -19.24 -6.00
CA PHE A 43 -25.19 -19.18 -5.51
C PHE A 43 -25.46 -17.84 -4.81
N ASN A 44 -26.72 -17.48 -4.60
CA ASN A 44 -27.07 -16.22 -3.95
C ASN A 44 -26.48 -16.12 -2.54
N HIS A 45 -25.98 -14.92 -2.19
CA HIS A 45 -25.42 -14.70 -0.86
C HIS A 45 -26.50 -14.83 0.23
N GLY A 46 -26.21 -15.54 1.31
CA GLY A 46 -27.19 -15.86 2.37
C GLY A 46 -27.86 -14.63 3.00
N ASN A 47 -27.21 -13.47 2.99
CA ASN A 47 -27.80 -12.20 3.45
C ASN A 47 -29.09 -11.83 2.72
N TYR A 48 -29.32 -12.29 1.49
CA TYR A 48 -30.58 -12.03 0.77
C TYR A 48 -31.77 -12.74 1.43
N ALA A 49 -31.57 -13.89 2.07
CA ALA A 49 -32.61 -14.57 2.84
C ALA A 49 -33.06 -13.80 4.09
N CYS A 50 -32.28 -12.80 4.55
CA CYS A 50 -32.71 -11.91 5.62
C CYS A 50 -33.61 -10.75 5.13
N ILE A 51 -33.71 -10.55 3.81
CA ILE A 51 -34.40 -9.41 3.21
C ILE A 51 -35.61 -9.89 2.37
N PHE A 52 -35.46 -11.02 1.67
CA PHE A 52 -36.45 -11.52 0.73
C PHE A 52 -37.01 -12.88 1.16
N PRO A 53 -38.29 -13.15 0.85
CA PRO A 53 -38.90 -14.48 0.95
C PRO A 53 -38.11 -15.56 0.19
N PRO A 54 -38.13 -16.83 0.65
CA PRO A 54 -37.35 -17.92 0.04
C PRO A 54 -37.60 -18.11 -1.47
N ASP A 55 -38.85 -17.99 -1.91
CA ASP A 55 -39.26 -18.09 -3.31
C ASP A 55 -38.61 -17.03 -4.20
N ILE A 56 -38.40 -15.82 -3.68
CA ILE A 56 -37.68 -14.75 -4.38
C ILE A 56 -36.17 -15.04 -4.39
N VAL A 57 -35.62 -15.50 -3.28
CA VAL A 57 -34.19 -15.83 -3.16
C VAL A 57 -33.80 -16.96 -4.10
N GLU A 58 -34.69 -17.91 -4.36
CA GLU A 58 -34.41 -19.05 -5.24
C GLU A 58 -34.66 -18.73 -6.72
N SER A 59 -35.60 -17.85 -7.04
CA SER A 59 -36.00 -17.54 -8.42
C SER A 59 -35.14 -16.47 -9.11
N ILE A 60 -34.44 -15.61 -8.36
CA ILE A 60 -33.68 -14.47 -8.90
C ILE A 60 -32.18 -14.68 -8.70
N GLN A 61 -31.37 -14.38 -9.71
CA GLN A 61 -29.91 -14.23 -9.54
C GLN A 61 -29.56 -12.81 -9.11
N PHE A 62 -29.13 -12.62 -7.87
CA PHE A 62 -28.77 -11.31 -7.35
C PHE A 62 -27.37 -10.86 -7.76
N THR A 63 -27.12 -9.55 -7.71
CA THR A 63 -25.83 -8.97 -8.12
C THR A 63 -24.64 -9.47 -7.32
N ILE A 64 -24.82 -9.75 -6.02
CA ILE A 64 -23.76 -10.29 -5.15
C ILE A 64 -23.98 -11.79 -4.96
N GLN A 65 -23.08 -12.59 -5.52
CA GLN A 65 -23.10 -14.03 -5.36
C GLN A 65 -22.17 -14.45 -4.20
N ALA A 66 -22.60 -15.47 -3.48
CA ALA A 66 -21.70 -16.31 -2.71
C ALA A 66 -21.09 -17.39 -3.61
N TYR A 67 -20.02 -18.00 -3.11
CA TYR A 67 -19.31 -19.03 -3.83
C TYR A 67 -18.72 -20.07 -2.88
N ARG A 68 -18.54 -21.28 -3.39
CA ARG A 68 -17.83 -22.38 -2.73
C ARG A 68 -16.56 -22.70 -3.49
N GLY A 69 -15.48 -22.97 -2.77
CA GLY A 69 -14.17 -23.30 -3.31
C GLY A 69 -13.19 -23.46 -2.15
N ASP A 70 -11.93 -23.10 -2.35
CA ASP A 70 -10.88 -23.28 -1.35
C ASP A 70 -10.82 -22.14 -0.31
N LEU A 71 -11.99 -21.65 0.11
CA LEU A 71 -12.14 -20.54 1.06
C LEU A 71 -11.38 -20.77 2.38
N GLY A 72 -11.39 -22.01 2.89
CA GLY A 72 -10.67 -22.37 4.12
C GLY A 72 -9.15 -22.25 3.94
N TYR A 73 -8.63 -22.75 2.83
CA TYR A 73 -7.23 -22.62 2.47
C TYR A 73 -6.83 -21.15 2.27
N GLN A 74 -7.62 -20.38 1.52
CA GLN A 74 -7.42 -18.94 1.33
C GLN A 74 -7.40 -18.20 2.67
N LYS A 75 -8.38 -18.45 3.55
CA LYS A 75 -8.40 -17.88 4.90
C LYS A 75 -7.13 -18.20 5.68
N ARG A 76 -6.58 -19.41 5.57
CA ARG A 76 -5.34 -19.84 6.24
C ARG A 76 -4.12 -19.11 5.70
N ILE A 77 -3.91 -19.10 4.37
CA ILE A 77 -2.73 -18.44 3.78
C ILE A 77 -2.74 -16.92 3.96
N TRP A 78 -3.91 -16.29 4.13
CA TRP A 78 -4.01 -14.86 4.40
C TRP A 78 -3.92 -14.47 5.88
N GLN A 79 -3.86 -15.42 6.82
CA GLN A 79 -3.72 -15.11 8.26
C GLN A 79 -2.50 -14.24 8.60
N PRO A 80 -1.30 -14.48 8.03
CA PRO A 80 -0.13 -13.64 8.32
C PRO A 80 -0.35 -12.18 7.94
N VAL A 81 -1.00 -11.93 6.80
CA VAL A 81 -1.36 -10.58 6.35
C VAL A 81 -2.36 -9.94 7.31
N LYS A 82 -3.40 -10.67 7.72
CA LYS A 82 -4.37 -10.20 8.72
C LYS A 82 -3.71 -9.80 10.02
N LYS A 83 -2.75 -10.61 10.50
CA LYS A 83 -1.98 -10.31 11.71
C LYS A 83 -1.17 -9.03 11.53
N LYS A 84 -0.42 -8.90 10.43
CA LYS A 84 0.40 -7.72 10.13
C LYS A 84 -0.45 -6.43 10.02
N LEU A 85 -1.65 -6.52 9.44
CA LEU A 85 -2.59 -5.38 9.40
C LEU A 85 -3.09 -4.97 10.78
N LYS A 86 -3.42 -5.93 11.65
CA LYS A 86 -3.84 -5.62 13.04
C LYS A 86 -2.69 -5.00 13.85
N ASP A 87 -1.48 -5.51 13.66
CA ASP A 87 -0.29 -4.96 14.33
C ASP A 87 0.02 -3.55 13.82
N TRP A 88 -0.12 -3.31 12.52
CA TRP A 88 -0.05 -1.98 11.93
C TRP A 88 -1.09 -1.03 12.52
N GLU A 89 -2.35 -1.44 12.60
CA GLU A 89 -3.42 -0.60 13.15
C GLU A 89 -3.13 -0.16 14.58
N LYS A 90 -2.66 -1.08 15.43
CA LYS A 90 -2.25 -0.78 16.82
C LYS A 90 -1.05 0.18 16.86
N ALA A 91 -0.02 -0.08 16.05
CA ALA A 91 1.17 0.76 16.00
C ALA A 91 0.84 2.18 15.51
N TYR A 92 0.02 2.28 14.47
CA TYR A 92 -0.46 3.54 13.93
C TYR A 92 -1.26 4.33 14.96
N ALA A 93 -2.19 3.68 15.66
CA ALA A 93 -2.98 4.30 16.71
C ALA A 93 -2.08 4.87 17.83
N LYS A 94 -1.11 4.09 18.31
CA LYS A 94 -0.13 4.53 19.31
C LYS A 94 0.70 5.72 18.83
N LEU A 95 1.19 5.69 17.60
CA LEU A 95 1.94 6.81 17.01
C LEU A 95 1.10 8.08 16.85
N HIS A 96 -0.22 7.98 16.83
CA HIS A 96 -1.13 9.12 16.76
C HIS A 96 -1.77 9.49 18.10
N GLN A 97 -1.36 8.86 19.20
CA GLN A 97 -1.72 9.29 20.55
C GLN A 97 -0.90 10.55 20.90
N GLY A 98 -1.52 11.71 20.84
CA GLY A 98 -0.88 13.00 21.13
C GLY A 98 -1.73 14.17 20.64
N THR A 99 -1.35 15.40 21.03
CA THR A 99 -2.11 16.62 20.69
C THR A 99 -1.94 17.08 19.24
N LYS A 100 -0.95 16.54 18.51
CA LYS A 100 -0.76 16.81 17.08
C LYS A 100 -0.77 15.49 16.30
N HIS A 101 -1.71 15.38 15.37
CA HIS A 101 -1.74 14.32 14.36
C HIS A 101 -0.68 14.62 13.28
N GLU A 102 0.59 14.34 13.59
CA GLU A 102 1.69 14.51 12.66
C GLU A 102 1.95 13.24 11.84
N ASN A 103 2.23 13.44 10.55
CA ASN A 103 2.60 12.37 9.61
C ASN A 103 3.77 11.53 10.13
N ILE A 104 3.65 10.21 10.07
CA ILE A 104 4.69 9.28 10.56
C ILE A 104 5.98 9.41 9.75
N LEU A 105 5.88 9.56 8.43
CA LEU A 105 7.00 9.79 7.53
C LEU A 105 6.75 11.08 6.75
N SER A 106 7.51 12.12 7.05
CA SER A 106 7.35 13.43 6.45
C SER A 106 8.66 14.01 5.95
N PHE A 107 8.59 14.96 5.03
CA PHE A 107 9.75 15.74 4.65
C PHE A 107 9.50 17.25 4.76
N ARG A 108 10.58 17.98 5.01
CA ARG A 108 10.67 19.44 4.92
C ARG A 108 11.76 19.80 3.92
N ASP A 109 11.38 20.61 2.93
CA ASP A 109 12.29 21.09 1.92
C ASP A 109 12.84 22.48 2.29
N GLY A 110 14.14 22.55 2.55
CA GLY A 110 14.90 23.76 2.84
C GLY A 110 15.55 24.39 1.61
N ARG A 111 15.16 23.99 0.39
CA ARG A 111 15.75 24.37 -0.92
C ARG A 111 17.15 23.82 -1.16
N SER A 112 18.10 24.08 -0.28
CA SER A 112 19.47 23.52 -0.37
C SER A 112 19.57 22.11 0.22
N PHE A 113 18.66 21.77 1.13
CA PHE A 113 18.60 20.48 1.79
C PHE A 113 17.16 20.00 1.93
N LEU A 114 17.00 18.70 2.15
CA LEU A 114 15.73 18.04 2.46
C LEU A 114 15.91 17.30 3.79
N ILE A 115 15.02 17.53 4.73
CA ILE A 115 14.96 16.77 5.97
C ILE A 115 13.79 15.81 5.88
N ILE A 116 14.04 14.50 5.95
CA ILE A 116 13.02 13.47 6.07
C ILE A 116 12.99 13.01 7.52
N ARG A 117 11.83 13.11 8.16
CA ARG A 117 11.57 12.67 9.53
C ARG A 117 10.74 11.40 9.52
N GLN A 118 11.21 10.40 10.23
CA GLN A 118 10.53 9.13 10.40
C GLN A 118 10.29 8.88 11.89
N ARG A 119 9.02 8.99 12.31
CA ARG A 119 8.57 8.65 13.64
C ARG A 119 8.55 7.12 13.78
N ARG A 120 8.87 6.64 14.98
CA ARG A 120 8.96 5.21 15.29
C ARG A 120 8.19 4.90 16.56
N LEU A 121 7.57 3.72 16.59
CA LEU A 121 6.86 3.27 17.79
C LEU A 121 7.86 3.02 18.93
N ASP A 122 8.97 2.36 18.58
CA ASP A 122 10.05 2.02 19.49
C ASP A 122 11.33 2.76 19.09
N GLY A 123 11.89 3.49 20.06
CA GLY A 123 13.13 4.25 19.93
C GLY A 123 12.94 5.67 19.39
N GLU A 124 14.07 6.38 19.28
CA GLU A 124 14.09 7.77 18.83
C GLU A 124 13.66 7.93 17.37
N PRO A 125 12.99 9.05 17.02
CA PRO A 125 12.69 9.38 15.64
C PRO A 125 13.96 9.47 14.79
N LEU A 126 13.92 8.93 13.57
CA LEU A 126 15.03 9.05 12.63
C LEU A 126 14.90 10.34 11.83
N THR A 127 16.04 11.01 11.63
CA THR A 127 16.14 12.19 10.77
C THR A 127 17.18 11.92 9.70
N HIS A 128 16.77 12.05 8.43
CA HIS A 128 17.63 11.90 7.28
C HIS A 128 17.78 13.25 6.58
N ARG A 129 19.02 13.62 6.28
CA ARG A 129 19.32 14.85 5.55
C ARG A 129 19.83 14.50 4.17
N LEU A 130 19.19 15.04 3.13
CA LEU A 130 19.62 14.93 1.75
C LEU A 130 20.01 16.31 1.23
N GLU A 131 21.07 16.38 0.43
CA GLU A 131 21.58 17.61 -0.16
C GLU A 131 21.92 17.42 -1.65
N GLY A 132 21.99 18.51 -2.39
CA GLY A 132 22.36 18.49 -3.81
C GLY A 132 21.53 17.51 -4.65
N THR A 133 22.20 16.65 -5.41
CA THR A 133 21.55 15.69 -6.32
C THR A 133 20.71 14.64 -5.59
N SER A 134 21.10 14.23 -4.38
CA SER A 134 20.32 13.24 -3.62
C SER A 134 18.92 13.78 -3.26
N ARG A 135 18.83 15.05 -2.85
CA ARG A 135 17.56 15.76 -2.65
C ARG A 135 16.77 15.83 -3.96
N ALA A 136 17.42 16.22 -5.05
CA ALA A 136 16.74 16.40 -6.34
C ALA A 136 16.16 15.08 -6.88
N ILE A 137 16.90 13.98 -6.78
CA ILE A 137 16.42 12.63 -7.16
C ILE A 137 15.23 12.23 -6.28
N TYR A 138 15.32 12.40 -4.97
CA TYR A 138 14.23 12.05 -4.05
C TYR A 138 12.94 12.84 -4.35
N LEU A 139 13.04 14.15 -4.58
CA LEU A 139 11.89 14.99 -4.95
C LEU A 139 11.33 14.62 -6.33
N PHE A 140 12.18 14.31 -7.30
CA PHE A 140 11.75 13.87 -8.63
C PHE A 140 10.92 12.57 -8.60
N CYS A 141 11.19 11.72 -7.62
CA CYS A 141 10.49 10.46 -7.38
C CYS A 141 9.26 10.60 -6.48
N GLN A 142 8.75 11.80 -6.18
CA GLN A 142 7.41 11.96 -5.57
C GLN A 142 6.27 11.39 -6.44
N LYS A 143 6.54 11.20 -7.74
CA LYS A 143 5.71 10.40 -8.63
C LYS A 143 6.46 9.10 -8.96
N HIS A 144 5.73 8.05 -9.31
CA HIS A 144 6.35 6.78 -9.70
C HIS A 144 7.19 6.94 -10.98
N ARG A 145 8.52 6.79 -10.88
CA ARG A 145 9.48 7.01 -11.99
C ARG A 145 10.28 5.76 -12.32
N ALA A 146 10.46 5.48 -13.61
CA ALA A 146 11.36 4.42 -14.08
C ALA A 146 12.84 4.82 -13.91
N LEU A 147 13.69 3.85 -13.60
CA LEU A 147 15.14 4.02 -13.38
C LEU A 147 15.80 4.74 -14.55
N LYS A 148 15.53 4.29 -15.78
CA LYS A 148 16.04 4.94 -17.00
C LYS A 148 15.71 6.45 -17.03
N ARG A 149 14.47 6.81 -16.69
CA ARG A 149 14.04 8.23 -16.65
C ARG A 149 14.74 9.03 -15.54
N ILE A 150 15.11 8.37 -14.44
CA ILE A 150 15.90 9.00 -13.37
C ILE A 150 17.32 9.24 -13.88
N ILE A 151 17.97 8.22 -14.44
CA ILE A 151 19.34 8.32 -14.99
C ILE A 151 19.41 9.39 -16.09
N ASP A 152 18.47 9.39 -17.04
CA ASP A 152 18.42 10.38 -18.12
C ASP A 152 18.26 11.82 -17.58
N ARG A 153 17.43 12.00 -16.54
CA ARG A 153 17.19 13.31 -15.93
C ARG A 153 18.41 13.82 -15.16
N PHE A 154 19.19 12.92 -14.57
CA PHE A 154 20.36 13.22 -13.76
C PHE A 154 21.64 12.72 -14.43
N SER A 155 21.76 12.93 -15.75
CA SER A 155 22.84 12.40 -16.59
C SER A 155 24.24 12.91 -16.20
N SER A 156 24.32 14.01 -15.44
CA SER A 156 25.57 14.50 -14.85
C SER A 156 26.08 13.65 -13.69
N VAL A 157 25.26 12.72 -13.17
CA VAL A 157 25.64 11.77 -12.13
C VAL A 157 25.74 10.38 -12.74
N PRO A 158 26.89 9.70 -12.59
CA PRO A 158 27.06 8.31 -13.01
C PRO A 158 25.97 7.38 -12.43
N SER A 159 25.46 6.45 -13.25
CA SER A 159 24.39 5.52 -12.85
C SER A 159 24.80 4.63 -11.67
N ASP A 160 26.07 4.26 -11.59
CA ASP A 160 26.69 3.50 -10.49
C ASP A 160 26.66 4.24 -9.14
N ARG A 161 26.31 5.53 -9.11
CA ARG A 161 26.01 6.29 -7.88
C ARG A 161 24.51 6.45 -7.62
N ILE A 162 23.69 6.47 -8.67
CA ILE A 162 22.23 6.62 -8.55
C ILE A 162 21.60 5.35 -8.01
N GLU A 163 21.96 4.19 -8.55
CA GLU A 163 21.37 2.91 -8.14
C GLU A 163 21.62 2.56 -6.67
N PRO A 164 22.86 2.67 -6.13
CA PRO A 164 23.09 2.43 -4.70
C PRO A 164 22.35 3.41 -3.81
N PHE A 165 22.23 4.68 -4.22
CA PHE A 165 21.42 5.66 -3.50
C PHE A 165 19.95 5.23 -3.43
N LEU A 166 19.35 4.89 -4.57
CA LEU A 166 17.96 4.42 -4.63
C LEU A 166 17.76 3.14 -3.80
N LYS A 167 18.69 2.19 -3.87
CA LYS A 167 18.68 0.97 -3.07
C LYS A 167 18.72 1.30 -1.57
N MET A 168 19.64 2.16 -1.14
CA MET A 168 19.73 2.58 0.26
C MET A 168 18.43 3.23 0.74
N MET A 169 17.78 4.06 -0.08
CA MET A 169 16.51 4.69 0.28
C MET A 169 15.36 3.68 0.39
N VAL A 170 15.35 2.64 -0.44
CA VAL A 170 14.41 1.51 -0.34
C VAL A 170 14.67 0.67 0.91
N ASP A 171 15.94 0.36 1.20
CA ASP A 171 16.33 -0.42 2.39
C ASP A 171 15.91 0.32 3.68
N LYS A 172 16.02 1.66 3.70
CA LYS A 172 15.56 2.53 4.79
C LYS A 172 14.03 2.74 4.83
N LYS A 173 13.27 2.13 3.91
CA LYS A 173 11.82 2.31 3.76
C LYS A 173 11.39 3.77 3.53
N LEU A 174 12.28 4.58 2.94
CA LEU A 174 12.01 5.98 2.56
C LEU A 174 11.51 6.11 1.11
N MET A 175 11.76 5.06 0.32
CA MET A 175 11.25 4.88 -1.04
C MET A 175 10.68 3.47 -1.20
N PHE A 176 9.74 3.32 -2.11
CA PHE A 176 9.23 2.04 -2.59
C PHE A 176 9.76 1.75 -3.99
N ARG A 177 9.97 0.47 -4.28
CA ARG A 177 10.39 0.00 -5.59
C ARG A 177 9.46 -1.11 -6.08
N GLU A 178 8.96 -0.95 -7.30
CA GLU A 178 8.23 -1.97 -8.04
C GLU A 178 8.94 -2.16 -9.39
N ASN A 179 9.51 -3.34 -9.63
CA ASN A 179 10.41 -3.58 -10.75
C ASN A 179 11.54 -2.53 -10.79
N ASP A 180 11.73 -1.84 -11.92
CA ASP A 180 12.71 -0.75 -12.08
C ASP A 180 12.08 0.63 -11.90
N ARG A 181 11.04 0.74 -11.08
CA ARG A 181 10.38 2.01 -10.79
C ARG A 181 10.42 2.34 -9.32
N TYR A 182 10.59 3.62 -9.02
CA TYR A 182 10.83 4.15 -7.68
C TYR A 182 9.82 5.25 -7.33
N LEU A 183 9.41 5.26 -6.06
CA LEU A 183 8.48 6.22 -5.48
C LEU A 183 8.96 6.66 -4.09
N SER A 184 9.09 7.96 -3.86
CA SER A 184 9.34 8.55 -2.55
C SER A 184 8.11 8.49 -1.67
N LEU A 185 8.28 8.04 -0.43
CA LEU A 185 7.16 7.74 0.47
C LEU A 185 6.83 8.86 1.46
N ALA A 186 7.79 9.74 1.76
CA ALA A 186 7.55 10.83 2.70
C ALA A 186 6.58 11.87 2.12
N VAL A 187 5.64 12.33 2.94
CA VAL A 187 4.70 13.40 2.58
C VAL A 187 5.19 14.77 3.08
N PRO A 188 4.82 15.89 2.45
CA PRO A 188 5.18 17.22 2.96
C PRO A 188 4.70 17.42 4.41
N GLU A 189 5.54 17.99 5.28
CA GLU A 189 5.18 18.32 6.67
C GLU A 189 4.09 19.41 6.77
N ARG A 190 4.02 20.28 5.75
CA ARG A 190 2.91 21.22 5.55
C ARG A 190 2.30 20.94 4.18
N PRO A 191 0.96 20.84 4.05
CA PRO A 191 0.34 20.75 2.75
C PRO A 191 0.78 21.95 1.90
N ASN A 192 1.15 21.70 0.65
CA ASN A 192 1.39 22.80 -0.29
C ASN A 192 0.04 23.50 -0.50
N PRO A 193 -0.11 24.82 -0.32
CA PRO A 193 -1.39 25.51 -0.43
C PRO A 193 -2.07 25.43 -1.81
N LEU A 194 -1.44 24.79 -2.80
CA LEU A 194 -1.82 24.79 -4.20
C LEU A 194 -2.38 23.45 -4.71
N GLU A 195 -2.68 22.51 -3.81
CA GLU A 195 -3.38 21.27 -4.17
C GLU A 195 -4.62 21.07 -3.26
N ILE A 196 -5.62 21.93 -3.45
CA ILE A 196 -7.05 21.67 -3.16
C ILE A 196 -7.83 22.04 -4.42
#